data_AF-A0A5Q4T299-F1
#
_entry.id   AF-A0A5Q4T299-F1
#
_cell.length_a   1.000
_cell.length_b   1.000
_cell.length_c   1.000
_cell.angle_alpha   90.00
_cell.angle_beta   90.00
_cell.angle_gamma   90.00
#
_symmetry.space_group_name_H-M   'P 1'
#
loop_
_entity.id
_entity.type
_entity.pdbx_description
1 polymer ?
#
loop_
_entity_poly.entity_id
_entity_poly.type
_entity_poly.pdbx_seq_one_letter_code
_entity_poly.pdbx_strand_id
1 'polypeptide(L)'
;MANGGEVVRGFPHLDTVRSAVTALYRRLSADGVQRFAPSVLPGDVAFSPDDDLYLGTQRVARALVSHLRLPDARMIVSFREMEHAASVELTAGPEYFIELNSRFRSHRRDIGAALAHEITHVLLHRLGLSFPGTRDNEILTDTVTTYLGAGWLLLDAFREDALTSQKLGYLTPEEFGYVLAGRAMVFGEDPSTWFTSPQGYRAWTAGRAEALRDARHPPLTTAGRVGRLRYARERRHALAGHPAGTGPEDAYAFEQGPGGLRVSFPCTICHQRIRVPVSGRVRARCGLCRTVLECDT
;
A
#
# COMPACT_ATOMS: atom_id res chain seq x y z
N MET A 1 15.24 7.93 4.99
CA MET A 1 15.55 6.73 4.18
C MET A 1 17.02 6.34 4.34
N ALA A 2 17.34 5.05 4.50
CA ALA A 2 18.70 4.57 4.76
C ALA A 2 19.37 4.00 3.49
N ASN A 3 20.58 4.45 3.18
CA ASN A 3 21.48 3.80 2.22
C ASN A 3 22.31 2.72 2.94
N GLY A 4 22.47 1.53 2.33
CA GLY A 4 23.53 0.59 2.68
C GLY A 4 23.28 -0.39 3.83
N GLY A 5 22.04 -0.56 4.30
CA GLY A 5 21.67 -1.65 5.22
C GLY A 5 21.31 -2.95 4.50
N GLU A 6 21.40 -4.09 5.21
CA GLU A 6 20.85 -5.37 4.74
C GLU A 6 19.37 -5.20 4.37
N VAL A 7 19.00 -5.61 3.16
CA VAL A 7 17.62 -5.45 2.69
C VAL A 7 16.73 -6.41 3.47
N VAL A 8 15.91 -5.85 4.35
CA VAL A 8 14.86 -6.63 5.03
C VAL A 8 13.89 -7.19 3.99
N ARG A 9 13.68 -8.51 4.01
CA ARG A 9 12.81 -9.27 3.11
C ARG A 9 11.54 -9.75 3.82
N GLY A 10 10.51 -10.06 3.03
CA GLY A 10 9.26 -10.63 3.54
C GLY A 10 8.26 -9.54 3.96
N PHE A 11 7.39 -9.84 4.92
CA PHE A 11 6.25 -8.97 5.29
C PHE A 11 6.26 -8.50 6.76
N PRO A 12 7.36 -7.95 7.29
CA PRO A 12 7.47 -7.57 8.71
C PRO A 12 6.56 -6.40 9.16
N HIS A 13 6.02 -5.62 8.23
CA HIS A 13 5.20 -4.43 8.47
C HIS A 13 3.75 -4.58 7.99
N LEU A 14 3.33 -5.82 7.69
CA LEU A 14 2.04 -6.06 7.04
C LEU A 14 0.84 -5.49 7.79
N ASP A 15 0.89 -5.50 9.13
CA ASP A 15 -0.18 -4.95 9.95
C ASP A 15 -0.26 -3.42 9.87
N THR A 16 0.89 -2.73 9.80
CA THR A 16 0.96 -1.29 9.57
C THR A 16 0.48 -0.95 8.16
N VAL A 17 0.83 -1.76 7.15
CA VAL A 17 0.34 -1.63 5.77
C VAL A 17 -1.19 -1.76 5.71
N ARG A 18 -1.75 -2.81 6.31
CA ARG A 18 -3.20 -3.04 6.36
C ARG A 18 -3.92 -1.90 7.10
N SER A 19 -3.32 -1.40 8.18
CA SER A 19 -3.82 -0.24 8.91
C SER A 19 -3.78 1.03 8.05
N ALA A 20 -2.71 1.25 7.28
CA ALA A 20 -2.58 2.39 6.37
C ALA A 20 -3.62 2.36 5.25
N VAL A 21 -3.88 1.20 4.62
CA VAL A 21 -4.97 1.05 3.66
C VAL A 21 -6.33 1.35 4.30
N THR A 22 -6.59 0.82 5.50
CA THR A 22 -7.82 1.12 6.25
C THR A 22 -7.98 2.63 6.47
N ALA A 23 -6.91 3.30 6.92
CA ALA A 23 -6.89 4.73 7.21
C ALA A 23 -7.10 5.57 5.94
N LEU A 24 -6.51 5.17 4.82
CA LEU A 24 -6.72 5.79 3.52
C LEU A 24 -8.19 5.74 3.09
N TYR A 25 -8.83 4.58 3.16
CA TYR A 25 -10.26 4.46 2.84
C TYR A 25 -11.15 5.24 3.81
N ARG A 26 -10.80 5.31 5.09
CA ARG A 26 -11.54 6.16 6.05
C ARG A 26 -11.43 7.63 5.69
N ARG A 27 -10.25 8.06 5.24
CA ARG A 27 -9.99 9.45 4.93
C ARG A 27 -10.60 9.90 3.60
N LEU A 28 -10.49 9.08 2.57
CA LEU A 28 -10.96 9.42 1.21
C LEU A 28 -12.35 8.88 0.87
N SER A 29 -12.87 7.92 1.62
CA SER A 29 -14.00 7.05 1.24
C SER A 29 -13.71 6.15 0.03
N ALA A 30 -14.56 5.16 -0.20
CA ALA A 30 -14.49 4.31 -1.39
C ALA A 30 -14.53 5.13 -2.68
N ASP A 31 -15.46 6.09 -2.78
CA ASP A 31 -15.64 6.91 -3.99
C ASP A 31 -14.44 7.85 -4.22
N GLY A 32 -13.79 8.31 -3.15
CA GLY A 32 -12.57 9.13 -3.27
C GLY A 32 -11.37 8.32 -3.74
N VAL A 33 -11.19 7.10 -3.22
CA VAL A 33 -10.14 6.17 -3.71
C VAL A 33 -10.36 5.84 -5.18
N GLN A 34 -11.61 5.65 -5.61
CA GLN A 34 -11.95 5.36 -7.01
C GLN A 34 -11.53 6.46 -8.00
N ARG A 35 -11.31 7.70 -7.54
CA ARG A 35 -10.79 8.78 -8.39
C ARG A 35 -9.33 8.56 -8.79
N PHE A 36 -8.63 7.63 -8.16
CA PHE A 36 -7.24 7.26 -8.47
C PHE A 36 -7.17 5.91 -9.20
N ALA A 37 -8.21 5.55 -9.96
CA ALA A 37 -8.26 4.30 -10.71
C ALA A 37 -7.08 4.09 -11.67
N PRO A 38 -6.70 5.04 -12.56
CA PRO A 38 -5.48 4.88 -13.35
C PRO A 38 -4.25 5.05 -12.46
N SER A 39 -3.23 4.23 -12.63
CA SER A 39 -1.88 4.54 -12.12
C SER A 39 -1.21 5.61 -12.98
N VAL A 40 -0.18 6.26 -12.44
CA VAL A 40 0.64 7.18 -13.24
C VAL A 40 1.30 6.39 -14.37
N LEU A 41 1.21 6.88 -15.61
CA LEU A 41 1.68 6.14 -16.76
C LEU A 41 3.20 6.22 -16.88
N PRO A 42 3.90 5.12 -17.27
CA PRO A 42 5.35 5.15 -17.47
C PRO A 42 5.83 6.26 -18.41
N GLY A 43 5.06 6.57 -19.47
CA GLY A 43 5.40 7.63 -20.41
C GLY A 43 5.41 9.04 -19.80
N ASP A 44 4.58 9.31 -18.80
CA ASP A 44 4.48 10.63 -18.16
C ASP A 44 5.65 10.89 -17.18
N VAL A 45 6.28 9.82 -16.71
CA VAL A 45 7.32 9.85 -15.68
C VAL A 45 8.68 9.33 -16.16
N ALA A 46 8.78 8.94 -17.43
CA ALA A 46 10.04 8.53 -18.05
C ALA A 46 10.97 9.72 -18.28
N PHE A 47 12.28 9.42 -18.21
CA PHE A 47 13.34 10.32 -18.65
C PHE A 47 14.00 9.75 -19.91
N SER A 48 14.00 10.54 -20.98
CA SER A 48 14.82 10.31 -22.16
C SER A 48 16.28 10.66 -21.86
N PRO A 49 17.28 9.99 -22.48
CA PRO A 49 18.68 10.39 -22.40
C PRO A 49 18.93 11.87 -22.75
N ASP A 50 18.13 12.41 -23.67
CA ASP A 50 18.26 13.79 -24.16
C ASP A 50 17.48 14.82 -23.33
N ASP A 51 16.74 14.40 -22.31
CA ASP A 51 16.02 15.32 -21.44
C ASP A 51 17.00 16.22 -20.66
N ASP A 52 16.70 17.52 -20.62
CA ASP A 52 17.29 18.39 -19.60
C ASP A 52 16.87 17.90 -18.20
N LEU A 53 17.84 17.81 -17.29
CA LEU A 53 17.61 17.26 -15.96
C LEU A 53 16.53 18.03 -15.20
N TYR A 54 16.60 19.36 -15.19
CA TYR A 54 15.70 20.18 -14.37
C TYR A 54 14.31 20.26 -15.00
N LEU A 55 14.23 20.46 -16.32
CA LEU A 55 12.95 20.49 -17.05
C LEU A 55 12.25 19.12 -16.99
N GLY A 56 13.01 18.03 -17.16
CA GLY A 56 12.49 16.67 -17.01
C GLY A 56 11.98 16.40 -15.60
N THR A 57 12.74 16.79 -14.57
CA THR A 57 12.32 16.65 -13.16
C THR A 57 11.03 17.42 -12.87
N GLN A 58 10.92 18.65 -13.38
CA GLN A 58 9.73 19.47 -13.21
C GLN A 58 8.51 18.91 -13.96
N ARG A 59 8.72 18.32 -15.15
CA ARG A 59 7.67 17.61 -15.89
C ARG A 59 7.14 16.41 -15.09
N VAL A 60 8.04 15.57 -14.56
CA VAL A 60 7.67 14.41 -13.74
C VAL A 60 6.96 14.84 -12.45
N ALA A 61 7.45 15.87 -11.77
CA ALA A 61 6.80 16.42 -10.58
C ALA A 61 5.37 16.90 -10.90
N ARG A 62 5.17 17.60 -12.02
CA ARG A 62 3.83 18.04 -12.46
C ARG A 62 2.90 16.87 -12.76
N ALA A 63 3.40 15.83 -13.44
CA ALA A 63 2.63 14.62 -13.71
C ALA A 63 2.17 13.96 -12.39
N LEU A 64 3.06 13.85 -11.41
CA LEU A 64 2.75 13.29 -10.08
C LEU A 64 1.79 14.16 -9.27
N VAL A 65 1.94 15.49 -9.28
CA VAL A 65 1.01 16.44 -8.63
C VAL A 65 -0.39 16.31 -9.21
N SER A 66 -0.50 16.25 -10.54
CA SER A 66 -1.77 16.06 -11.25
C SER A 66 -2.39 14.70 -10.91
N HIS A 67 -1.58 13.64 -10.96
CA HIS A 67 -1.99 12.28 -10.60
C HIS A 67 -2.52 12.19 -9.16
N LEU A 68 -1.82 12.79 -8.20
CA LEU A 68 -2.20 12.85 -6.79
C LEU A 68 -3.29 13.89 -6.51
N ARG A 69 -3.80 14.57 -7.55
CA ARG A 69 -4.90 15.54 -7.49
C ARG A 69 -4.66 16.66 -6.48
N LEU A 70 -3.39 17.05 -6.32
CA LEU A 70 -3.03 18.18 -5.48
C LEU A 70 -3.46 19.48 -6.18
N PRO A 71 -4.10 20.44 -5.46
CA PRO A 71 -4.43 21.74 -6.03
C PRO A 71 -3.15 22.40 -6.53
N ASP A 72 -3.15 22.95 -7.74
CA ASP A 72 -2.01 23.42 -8.55
C ASP A 72 -0.80 23.87 -7.69
N ALA A 73 -0.08 22.87 -7.20
CA ALA A 73 0.89 23.03 -6.13
C ALA A 73 2.22 23.26 -6.81
N ARG A 74 2.82 24.42 -6.60
CA ARG A 74 4.08 24.74 -7.24
C ARG A 74 5.20 23.97 -6.53
N MET A 75 5.64 22.88 -7.16
CA MET A 75 6.76 22.07 -6.69
C MET A 75 8.07 22.70 -7.18
N ILE A 76 8.92 23.12 -6.26
CA ILE A 76 10.27 23.62 -6.56
C ILE A 76 11.23 22.51 -6.19
N VAL A 77 11.81 21.87 -7.22
CA VAL A 77 12.72 20.75 -7.03
C VAL A 77 14.16 21.21 -7.20
N SER A 78 15.00 20.94 -6.19
CA SER A 78 16.42 21.22 -6.18
C SER A 78 17.23 19.93 -5.98
N PHE A 79 18.55 19.99 -6.21
CA PHE A 79 19.44 18.85 -5.98
C PHE A 79 20.58 19.25 -5.05
N ARG A 80 20.80 18.48 -3.98
CA ARG A 80 21.77 18.77 -2.92
C ARG A 80 22.48 17.50 -2.45
N GLU A 81 23.73 17.61 -2.00
CA GLU A 81 24.41 16.54 -1.27
C GLU A 81 23.74 16.35 0.10
N MET A 82 23.26 15.13 0.37
CA MET A 82 22.58 14.80 1.62
C MET A 82 22.66 13.30 1.92
N GLU A 83 22.34 12.91 3.15
CA GLU A 83 22.30 11.50 3.54
C GLU A 83 21.07 10.78 2.95
N HIS A 84 19.91 11.44 2.99
CA HIS A 84 18.66 10.88 2.50
C HIS A 84 18.53 10.98 0.98
N ALA A 85 17.59 10.22 0.41
CA ALA A 85 17.31 10.29 -1.02
C ALA A 85 16.62 11.60 -1.39
N ALA A 86 15.67 12.05 -0.58
CA ALA A 86 14.99 13.31 -0.76
C ALA A 86 14.41 13.81 0.57
N SER A 87 13.94 15.05 0.56
CA SER A 87 13.14 15.65 1.62
C SER A 87 12.14 16.63 1.01
N VAL A 88 11.01 16.84 1.70
CA VAL A 88 10.04 17.87 1.36
C VAL A 88 9.78 18.80 2.55
N GLU A 89 9.71 20.10 2.26
CA GLU A 89 9.30 21.10 3.23
C GLU A 89 7.77 21.28 3.19
N LEU A 90 7.11 20.91 4.28
CA LEU A 90 5.65 20.99 4.43
C LEU A 90 5.25 22.31 5.08
N THR A 91 5.50 23.43 4.40
CA THR A 91 5.00 24.74 4.85
C THR A 91 3.58 25.01 4.36
N ALA A 92 2.84 25.82 5.12
CA ALA A 92 1.52 26.31 4.71
C ALA A 92 1.70 27.41 3.64
N GLY A 93 1.91 26.99 2.40
CA GLY A 93 2.05 27.88 1.25
C GLY A 93 1.59 27.23 -0.06
N PRO A 94 1.48 28.01 -1.16
CA PRO A 94 1.20 27.47 -2.49
C PRO A 94 2.39 26.72 -3.09
N GLU A 95 3.58 26.87 -2.49
CA GLU A 95 4.86 26.33 -2.95
C GLU A 95 5.35 25.26 -1.98
N TYR A 96 5.85 24.16 -2.55
CA TYR A 96 6.49 23.07 -1.82
C TYR A 96 7.90 22.89 -2.35
N PHE A 97 8.86 22.84 -1.45
CA PHE A 97 10.26 22.66 -1.78
C PHE A 97 10.63 21.19 -1.60
N ILE A 98 11.10 20.56 -2.67
CA ILE A 98 11.61 19.19 -2.64
C ILE A 98 13.10 19.25 -2.92
N GLU A 99 13.91 18.78 -1.98
CA GLU A 99 15.33 18.59 -2.20
C GLU A 99 15.58 17.12 -2.56
N LEU A 100 16.15 16.88 -3.74
CA LEU A 100 16.61 15.57 -4.16
C LEU A 100 18.11 15.42 -3.90
N ASN A 101 18.55 14.21 -3.58
CA ASN A 101 19.97 13.90 -3.49
C ASN A 101 20.66 14.11 -4.84
N SER A 102 21.84 14.74 -4.82
CA SER A 102 22.68 14.99 -6.00
C SER A 102 22.99 13.73 -6.83
N ARG A 103 23.01 12.54 -6.22
CA ARG A 103 23.19 11.26 -6.92
C ARG A 103 22.16 11.02 -8.02
N PHE A 104 20.97 11.61 -7.92
CA PHE A 104 19.93 11.49 -8.94
C PHE A 104 20.25 12.26 -10.22
N ARG A 105 21.25 13.16 -10.20
CA ARG A 105 21.79 13.78 -11.42
C ARG A 105 22.33 12.72 -12.40
N SER A 106 22.91 11.64 -11.87
CA SER A 106 23.40 10.48 -12.64
C SER A 106 22.42 9.30 -12.68
N HIS A 107 21.44 9.24 -11.78
CA HIS A 107 20.44 8.16 -11.70
C HIS A 107 19.02 8.67 -12.01
N ARG A 108 18.85 9.28 -13.20
CA ARG A 108 17.61 10.01 -13.55
C ARG A 108 16.34 9.16 -13.54
N ARG A 109 16.47 7.86 -13.83
CA ARG A 109 15.35 6.90 -13.81
C ARG A 109 14.68 6.76 -12.43
N ASP A 110 15.41 7.06 -11.35
CA ASP A 110 14.91 6.91 -9.98
C ASP A 110 14.30 8.21 -9.43
N ILE A 111 14.40 9.33 -10.17
CA ILE A 111 13.83 10.63 -9.78
C ILE A 111 12.32 10.51 -9.55
N GLY A 112 11.61 9.81 -10.44
CA GLY A 112 10.18 9.61 -10.33
C GLY A 112 9.78 8.89 -9.03
N ALA A 113 10.56 7.91 -8.60
CA ALA A 113 10.33 7.19 -7.35
C ALA A 113 10.52 8.08 -6.12
N ALA A 114 11.60 8.87 -6.09
CA ALA A 114 11.86 9.83 -5.01
C ALA A 114 10.74 10.89 -4.94
N LEU A 115 10.39 11.49 -6.08
CA LEU A 115 9.31 12.48 -6.16
C LEU A 115 7.96 11.90 -5.75
N ALA A 116 7.63 10.68 -6.16
CA ALA A 116 6.36 10.05 -5.81
C ALA A 116 6.20 9.89 -4.29
N HIS A 117 7.28 9.54 -3.60
CA HIS A 117 7.33 9.46 -2.14
C HIS A 117 7.14 10.85 -1.51
N GLU A 118 7.97 11.84 -1.87
CA GLU A 118 7.94 13.17 -1.27
C GLU A 118 6.64 13.93 -1.55
N ILE A 119 6.08 13.84 -2.76
CA ILE A 119 4.81 14.48 -3.09
C ILE A 119 3.65 13.79 -2.33
N THR A 120 3.78 12.51 -2.01
CA THR A 120 2.78 11.82 -1.17
C THR A 120 2.81 12.33 0.28
N HIS A 121 3.96 12.72 0.83
CA HIS A 121 4.01 13.44 2.12
C HIS A 121 3.18 14.74 2.06
N VAL A 122 3.23 15.49 0.96
CA VAL A 122 2.40 16.69 0.76
C VAL A 122 0.91 16.34 0.76
N LEU A 123 0.52 15.27 0.04
CA LEU A 123 -0.87 14.79 0.04
C LEU A 123 -1.32 14.40 1.44
N LEU A 124 -0.54 13.61 2.16
CA LEU A 124 -0.86 13.17 3.52
C LEU A 124 -1.00 14.34 4.49
N HIS A 125 -0.10 15.32 4.41
CA HIS A 125 -0.19 16.56 5.18
C HIS A 125 -1.50 17.32 4.90
N ARG A 126 -1.86 17.49 3.62
CA ARG A 126 -3.13 18.16 3.24
C ARG A 126 -4.37 17.37 3.64
N LEU A 127 -4.28 16.05 3.66
CA LEU A 127 -5.32 15.19 4.20
C LEU A 127 -5.30 15.20 5.74
N GLY A 128 -4.28 15.71 6.44
CA GLY A 128 -4.16 15.54 7.88
C GLY A 128 -4.18 14.06 8.29
N LEU A 129 -3.59 13.21 7.45
CA LEU A 129 -3.49 11.76 7.67
C LEU A 129 -2.05 11.42 8.03
N SER A 130 -1.83 11.00 9.26
CA SER A 130 -0.50 10.62 9.77
C SER A 130 -0.60 9.49 10.78
N PHE A 131 0.48 8.71 10.91
CA PHE A 131 0.63 7.73 11.98
C PHE A 131 1.58 8.25 13.08
N PRO A 132 1.46 7.74 14.33
CA PRO A 132 2.37 8.13 15.39
C PRO A 132 3.78 7.60 15.11
N GLY A 133 4.77 8.48 15.24
CA GLY A 133 6.18 8.13 15.05
C GLY A 133 6.63 8.09 13.60
N THR A 134 7.91 8.39 13.38
CA THR A 134 8.47 8.55 12.03
C THR A 134 8.35 7.27 11.21
N ARG A 135 8.71 6.10 11.76
CA ARG A 135 8.74 4.83 10.99
C ARG A 135 7.36 4.46 10.42
N ASP A 136 6.33 4.49 11.25
CA ASP A 136 4.97 4.11 10.83
C ASP A 136 4.39 5.14 9.85
N ASN A 137 4.75 6.42 10.00
CA ASN A 137 4.35 7.46 9.07
C ASN A 137 5.01 7.29 7.69
N GLU A 138 6.25 6.84 7.62
CA GLU A 138 6.91 6.52 6.34
C GLU A 138 6.30 5.28 5.66
N ILE A 139 5.93 4.25 6.44
CA ILE A 139 5.19 3.09 5.94
C ILE A 139 3.82 3.51 5.38
N LEU A 140 3.14 4.44 6.06
CA LEU A 140 1.92 5.06 5.56
C LEU A 140 2.16 5.79 4.24
N THR A 141 3.21 6.61 4.12
CA THR A 141 3.57 7.32 2.89
C THR A 141 3.78 6.36 1.73
N ASP A 142 4.60 5.32 1.89
CA ASP A 142 4.83 4.33 0.83
C ASP A 142 3.57 3.55 0.46
N THR A 143 2.78 3.15 1.46
CA THR A 143 1.53 2.43 1.24
C THR A 143 0.56 3.28 0.45
N VAL A 144 0.40 4.56 0.80
CA VAL A 144 -0.49 5.49 0.10
C VAL A 144 0.03 5.83 -1.30
N THR A 145 1.34 6.04 -1.44
CA THR A 145 1.99 6.26 -2.76
C THR A 145 1.68 5.10 -3.70
N THR A 146 1.79 3.87 -3.18
CA THR A 146 1.53 2.64 -3.94
C THR A 146 0.06 2.45 -4.23
N TYR A 147 -0.80 2.56 -3.22
CA TYR A 147 -2.22 2.30 -3.36
C TYR A 147 -2.94 3.33 -4.25
N LEU A 148 -2.43 4.57 -4.30
CA LEU A 148 -2.92 5.62 -5.18
C LEU A 148 -2.28 5.61 -6.58
N GLY A 149 -1.43 4.63 -6.91
CA GLY A 149 -1.01 4.37 -8.28
C GLY A 149 0.32 4.97 -8.72
N ALA A 150 1.17 5.43 -7.78
CA ALA A 150 2.53 5.90 -8.08
C ALA A 150 3.64 4.97 -7.54
N GLY A 151 3.33 4.03 -6.65
CA GLY A 151 4.36 3.20 -6.00
C GLY A 151 4.96 2.08 -6.85
N TRP A 152 4.46 1.85 -8.07
CA TRP A 152 5.17 0.99 -9.02
C TRP A 152 6.56 1.56 -9.35
N LEU A 153 6.73 2.90 -9.31
CA LEU A 153 8.03 3.57 -9.46
C LEU A 153 8.99 3.19 -8.33
N LEU A 154 8.52 3.17 -7.08
CA LEU A 154 9.35 2.80 -5.92
C LEU A 154 9.80 1.35 -6.00
N LEU A 155 8.89 0.45 -6.39
CA LEU A 155 9.24 -0.96 -6.58
C LEU A 155 10.18 -1.17 -7.76
N ASP A 156 9.99 -0.47 -8.87
CA ASP A 156 10.87 -0.60 -10.04
C ASP A 156 12.26 0.01 -9.80
N ALA A 157 12.37 1.04 -8.95
CA ALA A 157 13.66 1.62 -8.55
C ALA A 157 14.47 0.73 -7.59
N PHE A 158 13.87 -0.33 -7.02
CA PHE A 158 14.58 -1.24 -6.12
C PHE A 158 15.68 -2.01 -6.85
N ARG A 159 16.93 -1.86 -6.40
CA ARG A 159 18.10 -2.57 -6.94
C ARG A 159 18.92 -3.12 -5.80
N GLU A 160 19.33 -4.37 -5.95
CA GLU A 160 20.21 -5.09 -5.02
C GLU A 160 21.20 -5.88 -5.86
N ASP A 161 22.49 -5.59 -5.68
CA ASP A 161 23.61 -6.37 -6.21
C ASP A 161 24.58 -6.75 -5.08
N ALA A 162 25.60 -7.54 -5.40
CA ALA A 162 26.53 -8.10 -4.41
C ALA A 162 27.36 -7.03 -3.65
N LEU A 163 27.39 -5.79 -4.13
CA LEU A 163 28.23 -4.71 -3.61
C LEU A 163 27.43 -3.47 -3.17
N THR A 164 26.18 -3.33 -3.61
CA THR A 164 25.32 -2.17 -3.38
C THR A 164 23.84 -2.56 -3.24
N SER A 165 23.15 -1.92 -2.32
CA SER A 165 21.68 -1.95 -2.21
C SER A 165 21.14 -0.52 -2.30
N GLN A 166 20.19 -0.30 -3.21
CA GLN A 166 19.45 0.95 -3.33
C GLN A 166 17.97 0.66 -3.11
N LYS A 167 17.47 1.14 -1.97
CA LYS A 167 16.06 1.06 -1.57
C LYS A 167 15.52 2.49 -1.40
N LEU A 168 14.41 2.77 -2.07
CA LEU A 168 13.60 3.96 -1.84
C LEU A 168 12.34 3.53 -1.09
N GLY A 169 12.02 4.24 0.00
CA GLY A 169 10.95 3.87 0.92
C GLY A 169 11.40 2.95 2.07
N TYR A 170 10.43 2.63 2.93
CA TYR A 170 10.50 1.86 4.16
C TYR A 170 9.85 0.48 4.02
N LEU A 171 8.88 0.29 3.11
CA LEU A 171 8.34 -1.05 2.80
C LEU A 171 9.42 -1.98 2.23
N THR A 172 9.34 -3.27 2.55
CA THR A 172 10.13 -4.27 1.81
C THR A 172 9.67 -4.32 0.35
N PRO A 173 10.50 -4.84 -0.59
CA PRO A 173 10.05 -5.05 -1.95
C PRO A 173 8.78 -5.91 -2.02
N GLU A 174 8.69 -6.97 -1.21
CA GLU A 174 7.51 -7.85 -1.18
C GLU A 174 6.25 -7.13 -0.67
N GLU A 175 6.38 -6.23 0.31
CA GLU A 175 5.28 -5.40 0.80
C GLU A 175 4.80 -4.39 -0.24
N PHE A 176 5.70 -3.75 -0.98
CA PHE A 176 5.32 -2.96 -2.17
C PHE A 176 4.52 -3.82 -3.16
N GLY A 177 4.99 -5.03 -3.43
CA GLY A 177 4.29 -6.00 -4.26
C GLY A 177 2.89 -6.34 -3.74
N TYR A 178 2.74 -6.48 -2.41
CA TYR A 178 1.46 -6.77 -1.76
C TYR A 178 0.45 -5.63 -1.94
N VAL A 179 0.87 -4.39 -1.64
CA VAL A 179 0.00 -3.21 -1.76
C VAL A 179 -0.40 -2.99 -3.21
N LEU A 180 0.57 -3.13 -4.14
CA LEU A 180 0.32 -2.97 -5.57
C LEU A 180 -0.61 -4.06 -6.11
N ALA A 181 -0.47 -5.31 -5.66
CA ALA A 181 -1.39 -6.38 -6.01
C ALA A 181 -2.81 -6.13 -5.45
N GLY A 182 -2.91 -5.64 -4.21
CA GLY A 182 -4.17 -5.22 -3.60
C GLY A 182 -4.89 -4.17 -4.45
N ARG A 183 -4.16 -3.13 -4.87
CA ARG A 183 -4.64 -2.11 -5.81
C ARG A 183 -5.07 -2.71 -7.15
N ALA A 184 -4.20 -3.51 -7.76
CA ALA A 184 -4.45 -4.16 -9.06
C ALA A 184 -5.77 -4.95 -9.06
N MET A 185 -6.07 -5.67 -7.98
CA MET A 185 -7.35 -6.39 -7.83
C MET A 185 -8.57 -5.46 -7.73
N VAL A 186 -8.43 -4.27 -7.14
CA VAL A 186 -9.51 -3.28 -7.02
C VAL A 186 -9.82 -2.62 -8.37
N PHE A 187 -8.79 -2.31 -9.14
CA PHE A 187 -8.92 -1.51 -10.37
C PHE A 187 -8.83 -2.32 -11.67
N GLY A 188 -8.53 -3.62 -11.60
CA GLY A 188 -8.38 -4.47 -12.78
C GLY A 188 -7.15 -4.13 -13.61
N GLU A 189 -6.07 -3.67 -12.97
CA GLU A 189 -4.82 -3.24 -13.61
C GLU A 189 -3.75 -4.33 -13.54
N ASP A 190 -2.84 -4.39 -14.52
CA ASP A 190 -1.68 -5.27 -14.50
C ASP A 190 -0.38 -4.47 -14.62
N PRO A 191 0.29 -4.17 -13.49
CA PRO A 191 1.51 -3.38 -13.48
C PRO A 191 2.76 -4.17 -13.89
N SER A 192 2.63 -5.48 -14.15
CA SER A 192 3.79 -6.35 -14.43
C SER A 192 4.60 -5.91 -15.65
N THR A 193 3.94 -5.28 -16.62
CA THR A 193 4.56 -4.78 -17.86
C THR A 193 5.40 -3.52 -17.69
N TRP A 194 5.32 -2.86 -16.52
CA TRP A 194 6.05 -1.61 -16.27
C TRP A 194 7.38 -1.83 -15.57
N PHE A 195 7.61 -3.01 -15.00
CA PHE A 195 8.87 -3.30 -14.32
C PHE A 195 9.99 -3.50 -15.33
N THR A 196 11.00 -2.65 -15.23
CA THR A 196 12.29 -2.83 -15.90
C THR A 196 13.23 -3.71 -15.06
N SER A 197 12.89 -3.92 -13.79
CA SER A 197 13.63 -4.70 -12.80
C SER A 197 13.22 -6.17 -12.71
N PRO A 198 14.15 -7.14 -12.85
CA PRO A 198 13.89 -8.51 -12.45
C PRO A 198 13.58 -8.64 -10.94
N GLN A 199 14.20 -7.81 -10.09
CA GLN A 199 13.94 -7.80 -8.66
C GLN A 199 12.52 -7.30 -8.35
N GLY A 200 12.12 -6.20 -8.98
CA GLY A 200 10.76 -5.64 -8.86
C GLY A 200 9.68 -6.64 -9.27
N TYR A 201 9.88 -7.33 -10.41
CA TYR A 201 8.95 -8.36 -10.86
C TYR A 201 8.82 -9.55 -9.88
N ARG A 202 9.94 -10.04 -9.34
CA ARG A 202 9.93 -11.12 -8.32
C ARG A 202 9.22 -10.70 -7.05
N ALA A 203 9.50 -9.49 -6.57
CA ALA A 203 8.88 -8.91 -5.39
C ALA A 203 7.37 -8.70 -5.57
N TRP A 204 6.94 -8.20 -6.74
CA TRP A 204 5.52 -8.12 -7.11
C TRP A 204 4.86 -9.49 -7.10
N THR A 205 5.50 -10.52 -7.66
CA THR A 205 4.96 -11.88 -7.70
C THR A 205 4.77 -12.44 -6.28
N ALA A 206 5.75 -12.25 -5.39
CA ALA A 206 5.67 -12.68 -3.99
C ALA A 206 4.57 -11.93 -3.23
N GLY A 207 4.52 -10.61 -3.35
CA GLY A 207 3.48 -9.78 -2.75
C GLY A 207 2.08 -10.10 -3.26
N ARG A 208 1.92 -10.35 -4.56
CA ARG A 208 0.66 -10.81 -5.17
C ARG A 208 0.21 -12.15 -4.61
N ALA A 209 1.12 -13.09 -4.37
CA ALA A 209 0.78 -14.37 -3.76
C ALA A 209 0.24 -14.21 -2.32
N GLU A 210 0.79 -13.25 -1.55
CA GLU A 210 0.27 -12.89 -0.22
C GLU A 210 -1.09 -12.17 -0.30
N ALA A 211 -1.25 -11.19 -1.20
CA ALA A 211 -2.53 -10.49 -1.38
C ALA A 211 -3.66 -11.45 -1.83
N LEU A 212 -3.35 -12.41 -2.70
CA LEU A 212 -4.28 -13.47 -3.10
C LEU A 212 -4.58 -14.45 -1.96
N ARG A 213 -3.63 -14.68 -1.04
CA ARG A 213 -3.91 -15.42 0.19
C ARG A 213 -4.95 -14.66 1.00
N ASP A 214 -4.72 -13.39 1.30
CA ASP A 214 -5.66 -12.51 2.01
C ASP A 214 -7.07 -12.53 1.40
N ALA A 215 -7.17 -12.44 0.07
CA ALA A 215 -8.46 -12.47 -0.65
C ALA A 215 -9.27 -13.77 -0.45
N ARG A 216 -8.63 -14.88 -0.06
CA ARG A 216 -9.28 -16.18 0.22
C ARG A 216 -9.81 -16.31 1.65
N HIS A 217 -9.59 -15.32 2.52
CA HIS A 217 -9.96 -15.40 3.94
C HIS A 217 -11.39 -15.00 4.36
N PRO A 218 -12.36 -14.61 3.49
CA PRO A 218 -13.75 -14.58 3.95
C PRO A 218 -14.13 -15.95 4.56
N PRO A 219 -14.84 -15.99 5.70
CA PRO A 219 -15.01 -17.23 6.44
C PRO A 219 -15.49 -18.36 5.55
N LEU A 220 -14.72 -19.44 5.58
CA LEU A 220 -14.93 -20.73 4.92
C LEU A 220 -15.18 -20.77 3.40
N THR A 221 -15.08 -19.67 2.66
CA THR A 221 -15.33 -19.66 1.20
C THR A 221 -14.45 -20.66 0.45
N THR A 222 -13.16 -20.65 0.74
CA THR A 222 -12.19 -21.59 0.14
C THR A 222 -11.68 -22.63 1.14
N ALA A 223 -12.35 -22.78 2.30
CA ALA A 223 -11.88 -23.71 3.33
C ALA A 223 -12.17 -25.16 2.94
N GLY A 224 -11.11 -25.98 2.91
CA GLY A 224 -11.22 -27.44 2.85
C GLY A 224 -11.77 -28.05 4.15
N ARG A 225 -11.88 -29.38 4.17
CA ARG A 225 -12.45 -30.15 5.30
C ARG A 225 -11.80 -29.81 6.65
N VAL A 226 -10.46 -29.70 6.69
CA VAL A 226 -9.71 -29.38 7.91
C VAL A 226 -10.07 -27.98 8.43
N GLY A 227 -10.12 -26.98 7.56
CA GLY A 227 -10.51 -25.61 7.93
C GLY A 227 -11.93 -25.53 8.48
N ARG A 228 -12.86 -26.28 7.88
CA ARG A 228 -14.26 -26.37 8.34
C ARG A 228 -14.40 -27.07 9.69
N LEU A 229 -13.64 -28.15 9.92
CA LEU A 229 -13.60 -28.84 11.21
C LEU A 229 -13.05 -27.94 12.32
N ARG A 230 -11.98 -27.19 12.03
CA ARG A 230 -11.41 -26.20 12.96
C ARG A 230 -12.44 -25.11 13.30
N TYR A 231 -13.06 -24.50 12.29
CA TYR A 231 -14.10 -23.50 12.51
C TYR A 231 -15.25 -24.03 13.37
N ALA A 232 -15.73 -25.26 13.11
CA ALA A 232 -16.76 -25.89 13.91
C ALA A 232 -16.34 -26.16 15.37
N ARG A 233 -15.05 -26.41 15.61
CA ARG A 233 -14.48 -26.55 16.97
C ARG A 233 -14.41 -25.20 17.68
N GLU A 234 -13.87 -24.18 17.03
CA GLU A 234 -13.77 -22.82 17.59
C GLU A 234 -15.14 -22.21 17.87
N ARG A 235 -16.12 -22.42 16.96
CA ARG A 235 -17.52 -22.05 17.18
C ARG A 235 -18.09 -22.69 18.45
N ARG A 236 -17.83 -23.98 18.69
CA ARG A 236 -18.28 -24.68 19.91
C ARG A 236 -17.64 -24.10 21.18
N HIS A 237 -16.35 -23.79 21.14
CA HIS A 237 -15.67 -23.14 22.27
C HIS A 237 -16.26 -21.75 22.57
N ALA A 238 -16.51 -20.94 21.53
CA ALA A 238 -17.11 -19.62 21.68
C ALA A 238 -18.54 -19.67 22.23
N LEU A 239 -19.33 -20.68 21.84
CA LEU A 239 -20.66 -20.94 22.42
C LEU A 239 -20.60 -21.35 23.90
N ALA A 240 -19.55 -22.07 24.30
CA ALA A 240 -19.31 -22.48 25.69
C ALA A 240 -18.72 -21.36 26.57
N GLY A 241 -18.67 -20.12 26.08
CA GLY A 241 -18.15 -18.97 26.84
C GLY A 241 -16.65 -19.00 27.10
N HIS A 242 -15.91 -19.89 26.44
CA HIS A 242 -14.45 -19.88 26.52
C HIS A 242 -13.94 -18.72 25.66
N PRO A 243 -12.82 -18.06 26.05
CA PRO A 243 -12.21 -17.03 25.22
C PRO A 243 -12.05 -17.59 23.82
N ALA A 244 -12.69 -16.93 22.85
CA ALA A 244 -12.67 -17.37 21.47
C ALA A 244 -11.21 -17.45 21.05
N GLY A 245 -10.76 -18.66 20.68
CA GLY A 245 -9.46 -18.80 20.05
C GLY A 245 -9.43 -17.87 18.85
N THR A 246 -8.44 -16.98 18.79
CA THR A 246 -8.09 -16.34 17.54
C THR A 246 -7.85 -17.48 16.55
N GLY A 247 -8.55 -17.49 15.41
CA GLY A 247 -8.16 -18.38 14.31
C GLY A 247 -6.69 -18.13 13.93
N PRO A 248 -6.11 -18.83 12.93
CA PRO A 248 -4.76 -18.49 12.45
C PRO A 248 -4.65 -16.97 12.27
N GLU A 249 -3.63 -16.38 12.91
CA GLU A 249 -3.70 -15.27 13.91
C GLU A 249 -4.53 -14.01 13.62
N ASP A 250 -5.22 -13.88 12.49
CA ASP A 250 -6.12 -12.75 12.20
C ASP A 250 -7.25 -13.05 11.21
N ALA A 251 -7.45 -14.30 10.81
CA ALA A 251 -8.40 -14.65 9.75
C ALA A 251 -9.86 -14.37 10.15
N TYR A 252 -10.26 -14.75 11.36
CA TYR A 252 -11.56 -14.41 11.94
C TYR A 252 -11.55 -14.59 13.47
N ALA A 253 -12.54 -13.99 14.14
CA ALA A 253 -12.81 -14.14 15.56
C ALA A 253 -14.32 -14.29 15.82
N PHE A 254 -14.71 -15.07 16.81
CA PHE A 254 -16.10 -15.15 17.25
C PHE A 254 -16.39 -14.11 18.33
N GLU A 255 -17.54 -13.46 18.24
CA GLU A 255 -17.99 -12.42 19.17
C GLU A 255 -19.41 -12.73 19.65
N GLN A 256 -19.65 -12.64 20.97
CA GLN A 256 -21.00 -12.71 21.53
C GLN A 256 -21.68 -11.34 21.41
N GLY A 257 -22.95 -11.32 21.01
CA GLY A 257 -23.72 -10.08 20.91
C GLY A 257 -25.21 -10.27 21.24
N PRO A 258 -25.98 -9.18 21.34
CA PRO A 258 -27.40 -9.22 21.72
C PRO A 258 -28.29 -10.09 20.80
N GLY A 259 -27.84 -10.37 19.58
CA GLY A 259 -28.52 -11.24 18.60
C GLY A 259 -27.88 -12.61 18.42
N GLY A 260 -27.08 -13.08 19.38
CA GLY A 260 -26.36 -14.35 19.32
C GLY A 260 -24.93 -14.23 18.79
N LEU A 261 -24.34 -15.38 18.46
CA LEU A 261 -22.94 -15.51 18.04
C LEU A 261 -22.71 -14.88 16.66
N ARG A 262 -21.66 -14.07 16.56
CA ARG A 262 -21.19 -13.44 15.32
C ARG A 262 -19.76 -13.88 15.02
N VAL A 263 -19.38 -13.80 13.75
CA VAL A 263 -17.99 -13.94 13.31
C VAL A 263 -17.52 -12.61 12.72
N SER A 264 -16.35 -12.18 13.13
CA SER A 264 -15.68 -10.98 12.65
C SER A 264 -14.40 -11.31 11.89
N PHE A 265 -14.16 -10.66 10.77
CA PHE A 265 -13.01 -10.93 9.88
C PHE A 265 -12.65 -9.66 9.10
N PRO A 266 -11.39 -9.49 8.66
CA PRO A 266 -10.99 -8.30 7.90
C PRO A 266 -11.58 -8.30 6.49
N CYS A 267 -11.98 -7.13 6.00
CA CYS A 267 -12.29 -6.94 4.59
C CYS A 267 -11.05 -7.23 3.74
N THR A 268 -11.19 -8.01 2.67
CA THR A 268 -10.08 -8.36 1.77
C THR A 268 -9.51 -7.19 0.96
N ILE A 269 -10.19 -6.04 0.95
CA ILE A 269 -9.80 -4.85 0.19
C ILE A 269 -9.26 -3.74 1.08
N CYS A 270 -9.94 -3.44 2.20
CA CYS A 270 -9.59 -2.32 3.06
C CYS A 270 -9.26 -2.71 4.50
N HIS A 271 -9.22 -4.01 4.81
CA HIS A 271 -8.88 -4.59 6.13
C HIS A 271 -9.77 -4.17 7.32
N GLN A 272 -10.75 -3.28 7.13
CA GLN A 272 -11.79 -3.01 8.11
C GLN A 272 -12.48 -4.31 8.52
N ARG A 273 -12.56 -4.57 9.84
CA ARG A 273 -13.28 -5.73 10.36
C ARG A 273 -14.78 -5.62 10.03
N ILE A 274 -15.30 -6.67 9.40
CA ILE A 274 -16.70 -6.91 9.09
C ILE A 274 -17.23 -7.90 10.12
N ARG A 275 -18.50 -7.76 10.53
CA ARG A 275 -19.16 -8.65 11.49
C ARG A 275 -20.44 -9.19 10.86
N VAL A 276 -20.62 -10.50 10.89
CA VAL A 276 -21.80 -11.18 10.33
C VAL A 276 -22.31 -12.25 11.29
N PRO A 277 -23.61 -12.64 11.21
CA PRO A 277 -24.12 -13.78 11.96
C PRO A 277 -23.46 -15.09 11.53
N VAL A 278 -23.41 -16.05 12.46
CA VAL A 278 -22.99 -17.44 12.22
C VAL A 278 -24.21 -18.25 11.77
N SER A 279 -24.50 -18.28 10.45
CA SER A 279 -25.78 -18.75 9.91
C SER A 279 -25.69 -19.43 8.53
N GLY A 280 -24.53 -19.96 8.14
CA GLY A 280 -24.28 -20.54 6.83
C GLY A 280 -23.88 -19.50 5.80
N ARG A 281 -24.36 -19.64 4.55
CA ARG A 281 -23.99 -18.73 3.47
C ARG A 281 -24.57 -17.34 3.68
N VAL A 282 -23.72 -16.32 3.64
CA VAL A 282 -24.11 -14.91 3.79
C VAL A 282 -23.34 -14.01 2.82
N ARG A 283 -23.97 -12.93 2.37
CA ARG A 283 -23.32 -11.86 1.61
C ARG A 283 -23.04 -10.68 2.53
N ALA A 284 -21.77 -10.37 2.72
CA ALA A 284 -21.33 -9.32 3.63
C ALA A 284 -20.86 -8.10 2.84
N ARG A 285 -21.50 -6.93 3.04
CA ARG A 285 -21.02 -5.68 2.46
C ARG A 285 -20.13 -4.95 3.46
N CYS A 286 -18.91 -4.63 3.06
CA CYS A 286 -18.02 -3.81 3.87
C CYS A 286 -18.60 -2.39 4.00
N GLY A 287 -18.79 -1.90 5.23
CA GLY A 287 -19.27 -0.54 5.46
C GLY A 287 -18.28 0.56 5.03
N LEU A 288 -17.00 0.22 4.83
CA LEU A 288 -15.96 1.17 4.48
C LEU A 288 -15.71 1.25 2.97
N CYS A 289 -15.18 0.18 2.35
CA CYS A 289 -14.88 0.16 0.91
C CYS A 289 -16.05 -0.27 0.03
N ARG A 290 -17.20 -0.63 0.61
CA ARG A 290 -18.42 -1.12 -0.08
C ARG A 290 -18.28 -2.45 -0.81
N THR A 291 -17.12 -3.10 -0.78
CA THR A 291 -16.91 -4.45 -1.33
C THR A 291 -17.91 -5.44 -0.75
N VAL A 292 -18.49 -6.27 -1.60
CA VAL A 292 -19.37 -7.37 -1.21
C VAL A 292 -18.56 -8.66 -1.22
N LEU A 293 -18.58 -9.38 -0.10
CA LEU A 293 -17.90 -10.64 0.11
C LEU A 293 -18.94 -11.74 0.26
N GLU A 294 -18.77 -12.83 -0.49
CA GLU A 294 -19.46 -14.08 -0.20
C GLU A 294 -18.78 -14.73 1.01
N CYS A 295 -19.55 -15.26 1.96
CA CYS A 295 -19.05 -15.90 3.16
C CYS A 295 -19.87 -17.16 3.47
N ASP A 296 -19.26 -18.12 4.15
CA ASP A 296 -19.92 -19.32 4.67
C ASP A 296 -19.57 -19.45 6.16
N THR A 297 -20.55 -19.24 7.05
CA THR A 297 -20.36 -19.04 8.50
C THR A 297 -21.06 -20.07 9.37
#